data_AF-A0A6P8ICQ5-F1
#
_entry.id   AF-A0A6P8ICQ5-F1
#
_cell.length_a   1.000
_cell.length_b   1.000
_cell.length_c   1.000
_cell.angle_alpha   90.00
_cell.angle_beta   90.00
_cell.angle_gamma   90.00
#
_symmetry.space_group_name_H-M   'P 1'
#
loop_
_entity.id
_entity.type
_entity.pdbx_description
1 polymer ?
#
loop_
_entity_poly.entity_id
_entity_poly.type
_entity_poly.pdbx_seq_one_letter_code
_entity_poly.pdbx_strand_id
1 'polypeptide(L)'
;MADEHSNPEVEQLNWYHGPITRHHAEALLMSNGVDGSYLLRDSATSKGEYSLSCRCADSVKHFQIGRDGDQQYTFGMGKFSSLSEFVQHFENKPLIGGESGVLTLLKYPYPRDVDEPSTYEKVRVHAEWGKNRASTENSAEGHVHSFASKEGYLTKLGGTIKNWKTRWFVLIKNELKYYKSKGDKEPIRSLDLEECHEVAKEDSVGKANCFRIVMPSRTFYCFANSSQEAEEWIKMLQWKLENLSSSNKRLSTVR
;
A
#
# COMPACT_ATOMS: atom_id res chain seq x y z
N MET A 1 -9.57 13.77 31.21
CA MET A 1 -8.17 14.09 31.51
C MET A 1 -7.52 14.34 30.15
N ALA A 2 -7.10 15.57 29.87
CA ALA A 2 -6.51 15.92 28.59
C ALA A 2 -5.09 15.34 28.51
N ASP A 3 -4.75 14.65 27.42
CA ASP A 3 -3.40 14.13 27.19
C ASP A 3 -2.40 15.29 27.07
N GLU A 4 -1.63 15.54 28.13
CA GLU A 4 -0.57 16.58 28.23
C GLU A 4 0.60 16.43 27.23
N HIS A 5 0.50 15.50 26.27
CA HIS A 5 1.61 15.12 25.38
C HIS A 5 1.30 15.30 23.89
N SER A 6 0.15 15.90 23.56
CA SER A 6 -0.22 16.20 22.19
C SER A 6 0.53 17.45 21.71
N ASN A 7 1.41 17.29 20.72
CA ASN A 7 2.10 18.41 20.08
C ASN A 7 1.22 18.96 18.94
N PRO A 8 0.61 20.15 19.10
CA PRO A 8 -0.35 20.67 18.14
C PRO A 8 0.27 20.96 16.76
N GLU A 9 1.58 21.20 16.67
CA GLU A 9 2.28 21.34 15.39
C GLU A 9 2.25 20.02 14.61
N VAL A 10 2.50 18.91 15.30
CA VAL A 10 2.63 17.57 14.70
C VAL A 10 1.27 17.02 14.28
N GLU A 11 0.24 17.23 15.09
CA GLU A 11 -1.12 16.79 14.78
C GLU A 11 -1.71 17.48 13.53
N GLN A 12 -1.17 18.64 13.14
CA GLN A 12 -1.57 19.35 11.92
C GLN A 12 -0.85 18.85 10.66
N LEU A 13 0.18 18.00 10.80
CA LEU A 13 0.92 17.46 9.67
C LEU A 13 0.09 16.37 8.99
N ASN A 14 -0.27 16.60 7.74
CA ASN A 14 -1.01 15.61 6.95
C ASN A 14 -0.19 14.34 6.66
N TRP A 15 1.11 14.28 6.97
CA TRP A 15 1.99 13.11 6.84
C TRP A 15 2.42 12.52 8.19
N TYR A 16 1.77 12.92 9.30
CA TYR A 16 1.93 12.30 10.60
C TYR A 16 0.86 11.23 10.84
N HIS A 17 1.29 10.01 11.12
CA HIS A 17 0.43 8.83 11.23
C HIS A 17 0.16 8.40 12.67
N GLY A 18 0.68 9.15 13.66
CA GLY A 18 0.53 8.80 15.08
C GLY A 18 1.23 7.47 15.43
N PRO A 19 0.62 6.63 16.30
CA PRO A 19 1.26 5.45 16.88
C PRO A 19 1.24 4.22 15.95
N ILE A 20 1.60 4.38 14.68
CA ILE A 20 1.77 3.23 13.78
C ILE A 20 3.11 2.52 14.03
N THR A 21 3.12 1.21 13.84
CA THR A 21 4.35 0.41 14.03
C THR A 21 5.34 0.64 12.90
N ARG A 22 6.63 0.34 13.18
CA ARG A 22 7.70 0.31 12.16
C ARG A 22 7.29 -0.51 10.93
N HIS A 23 6.79 -1.73 11.15
CA HIS A 23 6.34 -2.62 10.07
C HIS A 23 5.15 -2.06 9.30
N HIS A 24 4.20 -1.40 9.99
CA HIS A 24 3.06 -0.77 9.32
C HIS A 24 3.50 0.37 8.40
N ALA A 25 4.44 1.22 8.85
CA ALA A 25 5.04 2.26 8.02
C ALA A 25 5.79 1.68 6.80
N GLU A 26 6.53 0.58 6.99
CA GLU A 26 7.20 -0.12 5.90
C GLU A 26 6.17 -0.62 4.87
N ALA A 27 5.08 -1.24 5.32
CA ALA A 27 4.02 -1.73 4.45
C ALA A 27 3.38 -0.61 3.63
N LEU A 28 3.05 0.53 4.24
CA LEU A 28 2.46 1.70 3.56
C LEU A 28 3.39 2.23 2.47
N LEU A 29 4.64 2.52 2.84
CA LEU A 29 5.60 3.12 1.93
C LEU A 29 6.01 2.17 0.81
N MET A 30 6.20 0.88 1.10
CA MET A 30 6.55 -0.13 0.09
C MET A 30 5.39 -0.44 -0.87
N SER A 31 4.14 -0.39 -0.38
CA SER A 31 2.96 -0.71 -1.20
C SER A 31 2.53 0.46 -2.10
N ASN A 32 2.60 1.68 -1.56
CA ASN A 32 1.91 2.84 -2.11
C ASN A 32 2.84 4.05 -2.34
N GLY A 33 3.97 4.11 -1.63
CA GLY A 33 4.97 5.16 -1.81
C GLY A 33 5.81 4.96 -3.07
N VAL A 34 6.58 5.97 -3.43
CA VAL A 34 7.65 5.91 -4.43
C VAL A 34 8.98 6.22 -3.76
N ASP A 35 10.10 6.13 -4.49
CA ASP A 35 11.38 6.57 -3.94
C ASP A 35 11.31 8.03 -3.46
N GLY A 36 11.78 8.28 -2.23
CA GLY A 36 11.67 9.56 -1.53
C GLY A 36 10.32 9.83 -0.87
N SER A 37 9.39 8.86 -0.85
CA SER A 37 8.16 8.96 -0.04
C SER A 37 8.47 8.79 1.45
N TYR A 38 7.87 9.62 2.29
CA TYR A 38 8.14 9.60 3.73
C TYR A 38 6.89 9.86 4.59
N LEU A 39 6.91 9.38 5.83
CA LEU A 39 5.88 9.66 6.83
C LEU A 39 6.52 9.80 8.22
N LEU A 40 5.82 10.50 9.11
CA LEU A 40 6.17 10.61 10.53
C LEU A 40 5.27 9.69 11.35
N ARG A 41 5.85 9.08 12.37
CA ARG A 41 5.12 8.27 13.35
C ARG A 41 5.75 8.43 14.72
N ASP A 42 5.06 7.95 15.74
CA ASP A 42 5.61 7.90 17.08
C ASP A 42 6.82 6.98 17.16
N SER A 43 7.78 7.36 17.99
CA SER A 43 8.90 6.49 18.33
C SER A 43 8.42 5.34 19.20
N ALA A 44 8.77 4.10 18.81
CA ALA A 44 8.41 2.91 19.58
C ALA A 44 9.23 2.77 20.87
N THR A 45 10.37 3.44 20.94
CA THR A 45 11.37 3.29 22.01
C THR A 45 11.41 4.46 22.98
N SER A 46 10.96 5.65 22.58
CA SER A 46 11.08 6.87 23.39
C SER A 46 9.78 7.66 23.38
N LYS A 47 9.20 7.90 24.56
CA LYS A 47 7.99 8.73 24.68
C LYS A 47 8.32 10.19 24.36
N GLY A 48 7.52 10.82 23.49
CA GLY A 48 7.68 12.22 23.08
C GLY A 48 8.69 12.43 21.94
N GLU A 49 9.29 11.36 21.42
CA GLU A 49 10.12 11.40 20.22
C GLU A 49 9.38 10.81 19.01
N TYR A 50 9.87 11.13 17.83
CA TYR A 50 9.28 10.70 16.58
C TYR A 50 10.24 9.82 15.78
N SER A 51 9.69 9.08 14.84
CA SER A 51 10.45 8.34 13.85
C SER A 51 9.96 8.69 12.45
N LEU A 52 10.87 9.17 11.61
CA LEU A 52 10.63 9.41 10.21
C LEU A 52 10.93 8.13 9.43
N SER A 53 9.93 7.62 8.73
CA SER A 53 10.08 6.46 7.85
C SER A 53 10.14 6.96 6.40
N CYS A 54 11.17 6.58 5.65
CA CYS A 54 11.39 7.01 4.26
C CYS A 54 11.65 5.82 3.36
N ARG A 55 11.00 5.79 2.19
CA ARG A 55 11.28 4.81 1.14
C ARG A 55 12.51 5.20 0.35
N CYS A 56 13.47 4.28 0.30
CA CYS A 56 14.72 4.35 -0.43
C CYS A 56 14.79 3.16 -1.38
N ALA A 57 14.46 3.38 -2.65
CA ALA A 57 14.34 2.38 -3.70
C ALA A 57 13.43 1.19 -3.30
N ASP A 58 14.04 0.06 -2.93
CA ASP A 58 13.42 -1.22 -2.58
C ASP A 58 13.37 -1.48 -1.06
N SER A 59 13.76 -0.51 -0.25
CA SER A 59 13.76 -0.61 1.21
C SER A 59 13.16 0.64 1.87
N VAL A 60 12.79 0.52 3.14
CA VAL A 60 12.37 1.65 3.98
C VAL A 60 13.37 1.84 5.11
N LYS A 61 13.78 3.09 5.33
CA LYS A 61 14.69 3.50 6.38
C LYS A 61 13.94 4.28 7.45
N HIS A 62 14.36 4.09 8.69
CA HIS A 62 13.75 4.68 9.86
C HIS A 62 14.78 5.56 10.55
N PHE A 63 14.42 6.81 10.73
CA PHE A 63 15.26 7.87 11.24
C PHE A 63 14.65 8.35 12.55
N GLN A 64 15.41 8.33 13.64
CA GLN A 64 14.93 8.82 14.93
C GLN A 64 15.05 10.33 14.97
N ILE A 65 13.95 10.99 15.33
CA ILE A 65 13.88 12.44 15.53
C ILE A 65 13.66 12.65 17.03
N GLY A 66 14.71 13.07 17.71
CA GLY A 66 14.68 13.38 19.13
C GLY A 66 14.18 14.79 19.40
N ARG A 67 14.03 15.10 20.69
CA ARG A 67 13.83 16.48 21.18
C ARG A 67 14.88 16.81 22.22
N ASP A 68 15.51 17.98 22.06
CA ASP A 68 16.44 18.52 23.05
C ASP A 68 15.68 19.21 24.20
N GLY A 69 16.39 19.56 25.28
CA GLY A 69 15.84 20.27 26.44
C GLY A 69 15.19 21.62 26.10
N ASP A 70 15.61 22.25 25.01
CA ASP A 70 15.03 23.49 24.46
C ASP A 70 13.81 23.23 23.53
N GLN A 71 13.25 22.02 23.55
CA GLN A 71 12.15 21.54 22.69
C GLN A 71 12.42 21.56 21.18
N GLN A 72 13.67 21.79 20.76
CA GLN A 72 14.09 21.72 19.36
C GLN A 72 14.16 20.26 18.88
N TYR A 73 13.80 20.05 17.62
CA TYR A 73 13.93 18.75 16.95
C TYR A 73 15.39 18.46 16.64
N THR A 74 15.84 17.25 16.96
CA THR A 74 17.23 16.83 16.75
C THR A 74 17.30 15.64 15.80
N PHE A 75 18.27 15.70 14.89
CA PHE A 75 18.57 14.61 13.97
C PHE A 75 20.06 14.56 13.67
N GLY A 76 20.75 13.52 14.17
CA GLY A 76 22.20 13.45 14.12
C GLY A 76 22.84 14.63 14.84
N MET A 77 23.61 15.45 14.11
CA MET A 77 24.22 16.69 14.62
C MET A 77 23.38 17.95 14.35
N GLY A 78 22.26 17.81 13.62
CA GLY A 78 21.38 18.92 13.26
C GLY A 78 20.35 19.21 14.35
N LYS A 79 20.03 20.50 14.51
CA LYS A 79 18.96 21.01 15.37
C LYS A 79 18.01 21.85 14.53
N PHE A 80 16.71 21.69 14.75
CA PHE A 80 15.65 22.34 13.97
C PHE A 80 14.58 22.88 14.91
N SER A 81 14.13 24.10 14.63
CA SER A 81 13.09 24.77 15.41
C SER A 81 11.70 24.21 15.15
N SER A 82 11.49 23.62 13.97
CA SER A 82 10.21 23.02 13.54
C SER A 82 10.45 21.81 12.64
N LEU A 83 9.45 20.94 12.50
CA LEU A 83 9.51 19.84 11.54
C LEU A 83 9.47 20.31 10.09
N SER A 84 8.88 21.48 9.83
CA SER A 84 8.90 22.11 8.52
C SER A 84 10.33 22.48 8.10
N GLU A 85 11.10 23.08 9.01
CA GLU A 85 12.51 23.41 8.78
C GLU A 85 13.35 22.13 8.57
N PHE A 86 13.09 21.09 9.37
CA PHE A 86 13.71 19.78 9.20
C PHE A 86 13.48 19.22 7.79
N VAL A 87 12.23 19.18 7.31
CA VAL A 87 11.91 18.66 5.97
C VAL A 87 12.57 19.51 4.89
N GLN A 88 12.48 20.84 4.99
CA GLN A 88 13.10 21.76 4.02
C GLN A 88 14.62 21.56 3.92
N HIS A 89 15.28 21.24 5.04
CA HIS A 89 16.71 20.93 5.05
C HIS A 89 17.05 19.68 4.23
N PHE A 90 16.24 18.62 4.37
CA PHE A 90 16.44 17.33 3.70
C PHE A 90 15.79 17.23 2.31
N GLU A 91 15.05 18.25 1.88
CA GLU A 91 14.55 18.37 0.51
C GLU A 91 15.70 18.54 -0.51
N ASN A 92 16.79 19.19 -0.09
CA ASN A 92 17.97 19.44 -0.94
C ASN A 92 19.25 18.75 -0.45
N LYS A 93 19.17 17.98 0.65
CA LYS A 93 20.28 17.22 1.20
C LYS A 93 19.86 15.77 1.40
N PRO A 94 20.43 14.83 0.64
CA PRO A 94 19.96 13.45 0.69
C PRO A 94 20.32 12.75 2.00
N LEU A 95 19.41 11.89 2.44
CA LEU A 95 19.64 10.93 3.50
C LEU A 95 20.42 9.74 2.93
N ILE A 96 21.32 9.18 3.74
CA ILE A 96 22.09 8.00 3.35
C ILE A 96 21.18 6.78 3.44
N GLY A 97 20.78 6.26 2.28
CA GLY A 97 20.00 5.04 2.13
C GLY A 97 20.88 3.80 2.27
N GLY A 98 20.96 3.25 3.48
CA GLY A 98 21.39 1.88 3.74
C GLY A 98 22.81 1.47 3.28
N GLU A 99 23.06 0.16 3.31
CA GLU A 99 24.38 -0.46 3.02
C GLU A 99 24.88 -0.23 1.59
N SER A 100 24.00 0.15 0.66
CA SER A 100 24.34 0.50 -0.72
C SER A 100 24.82 1.95 -0.88
N GLY A 101 24.66 2.81 0.14
CA GLY A 101 25.06 4.22 0.10
C GLY A 101 24.23 5.08 -0.86
N VAL A 102 23.07 4.61 -1.30
CA VAL A 102 22.22 5.35 -2.23
C VAL A 102 21.62 6.55 -1.52
N LEU A 103 21.81 7.73 -2.10
CA LEU A 103 21.34 9.00 -1.57
C LEU A 103 19.87 9.20 -1.94
N THR A 104 18.97 9.28 -0.94
CA THR A 104 17.54 9.51 -1.16
C THR A 104 17.11 10.85 -0.56
N LEU A 105 16.39 11.66 -1.33
CA LEU A 105 15.82 12.93 -0.88
C LEU A 105 14.42 12.71 -0.30
N LEU A 106 14.07 13.47 0.75
CA LEU A 106 12.68 13.54 1.22
C LEU A 106 11.89 14.39 0.22
N LYS A 107 11.02 13.75 -0.57
CA LYS A 107 10.38 14.40 -1.70
C LYS A 107 8.86 14.35 -1.68
N TYR A 108 8.29 13.26 -1.16
CA TYR A 108 6.84 13.04 -1.22
C TYR A 108 6.28 12.72 0.17
N PRO A 109 5.69 13.68 0.89
CA PRO A 109 4.99 13.39 2.14
C PRO A 109 3.86 12.40 1.86
N TYR A 110 3.84 11.29 2.59
CA TYR A 110 2.83 10.24 2.44
C TYR A 110 1.65 10.57 3.36
N PRO A 111 0.48 10.92 2.80
CA PRO A 111 -0.63 11.44 3.59
C PRO A 111 -1.16 10.40 4.58
N ARG A 112 -1.58 10.86 5.76
CA ARG A 112 -2.26 10.11 6.81
C ARG A 112 -3.62 9.64 6.32
N ASP A 113 -4.38 10.60 5.82
CA ASP A 113 -5.69 10.38 5.23
C ASP A 113 -5.51 10.11 3.74
N VAL A 114 -5.08 8.90 3.41
CA VAL A 114 -5.24 8.39 2.05
C VAL A 114 -6.72 8.11 1.88
N ASP A 115 -7.41 8.84 0.98
CA ASP A 115 -8.80 8.55 0.58
C ASP A 115 -8.85 7.17 -0.13
N GLU A 116 -8.76 6.12 0.67
CA GLU A 116 -8.98 4.76 0.25
C GLU A 116 -10.49 4.58 0.03
N PRO A 117 -10.95 4.13 -1.15
CA PRO A 117 -12.34 3.70 -1.30
C PRO A 117 -12.64 2.66 -0.21
N SER A 118 -13.65 2.93 0.63
CA SER A 118 -13.99 2.06 1.75
C SER A 118 -14.38 0.66 1.27
N THR A 119 -13.46 -0.30 1.34
CA THR A 119 -13.76 -1.71 1.02
C THR A 119 -13.88 -2.59 2.27
N TYR A 120 -14.05 -1.99 3.46
CA TYR A 120 -14.22 -2.75 4.70
C TYR A 120 -15.69 -2.86 5.08
N GLU A 121 -16.31 -3.98 4.72
CA GLU A 121 -17.62 -4.35 5.24
C GLU A 121 -17.46 -4.68 6.73
N LYS A 122 -18.24 -3.97 7.58
CA LYS A 122 -18.39 -4.24 9.01
C LYS A 122 -18.56 -5.75 9.24
N VAL A 123 -17.61 -6.34 9.96
CA VAL A 123 -17.68 -7.73 10.44
C VAL A 123 -18.97 -7.90 11.25
N ARG A 124 -19.99 -8.54 10.67
CA ARG A 124 -21.08 -9.13 11.45
C ARG A 124 -20.52 -10.39 12.09
N VAL A 125 -20.21 -10.28 13.37
CA VAL A 125 -19.91 -11.41 14.25
C VAL A 125 -21.16 -12.30 14.27
N HIS A 126 -21.19 -13.35 13.45
CA HIS A 126 -22.09 -14.45 13.69
C HIS A 126 -21.45 -15.33 14.75
N ALA A 127 -21.81 -15.04 15.99
CA ALA A 127 -21.70 -15.98 17.08
C ALA A 127 -22.53 -17.25 16.77
N GLU A 128 -22.04 -18.37 17.34
CA GLU A 128 -22.72 -19.66 17.63
C GLU A 128 -22.70 -20.72 16.50
N TRP A 129 -22.35 -22.01 16.71
CA TRP A 129 -22.03 -22.81 17.90
C TRP A 129 -21.39 -24.16 17.46
N GLY A 130 -20.35 -24.66 18.16
CA GLY A 130 -19.82 -26.01 17.94
C GLY A 130 -18.54 -26.33 18.74
N LYS A 131 -18.72 -26.90 19.93
CA LYS A 131 -17.70 -27.29 20.92
C LYS A 131 -16.55 -28.16 20.35
N ASN A 132 -15.30 -27.76 20.58
CA ASN A 132 -14.36 -28.42 21.52
C ASN A 132 -13.01 -27.69 21.53
N ARG A 133 -12.56 -27.32 22.74
CA ARG A 133 -11.24 -26.74 23.03
C ARG A 133 -10.22 -27.87 23.17
N ALA A 134 -9.09 -27.76 22.48
CA ALA A 134 -7.77 -28.15 23.00
C ALA A 134 -6.67 -27.44 22.19
N SER A 135 -5.87 -26.68 22.93
CA SER A 135 -4.62 -25.96 22.63
C SER A 135 -3.67 -26.59 21.60
N THR A 136 -3.05 -25.78 20.74
CA THR A 136 -1.59 -25.48 20.83
C THR A 136 -1.20 -24.27 19.97
N GLU A 137 -0.27 -23.49 20.51
CA GLU A 137 0.32 -22.26 19.96
C GLU A 137 1.34 -22.55 18.85
N ASN A 138 1.68 -21.48 18.12
CA ASN A 138 2.91 -21.25 17.33
C ASN A 138 3.09 -21.98 15.99
N SER A 139 2.87 -21.24 14.90
CA SER A 139 3.90 -20.87 13.89
C SER A 139 3.17 -20.10 12.78
N ALA A 140 3.37 -18.78 12.68
CA ALA A 140 4.37 -18.20 11.79
C ALA A 140 4.11 -18.57 10.32
N GLU A 141 3.30 -17.75 9.66
CA GLU A 141 3.39 -17.33 8.25
C GLU A 141 2.14 -16.48 7.94
N GLY A 142 2.06 -15.33 8.62
CA GLY A 142 1.07 -14.32 8.27
C GLY A 142 1.45 -13.77 6.91
N HIS A 143 0.67 -14.12 5.87
CA HIS A 143 0.68 -13.42 4.60
C HIS A 143 0.56 -11.93 4.91
N VAL A 144 1.65 -11.20 4.71
CA VAL A 144 1.69 -9.74 4.83
C VAL A 144 0.82 -9.23 3.68
N HIS A 145 -0.47 -9.07 3.92
CA HIS A 145 -1.37 -8.41 3.00
C HIS A 145 -0.85 -6.97 2.82
N SER A 146 -0.15 -6.73 1.70
CA SER A 146 0.30 -5.38 1.34
C SER A 146 -0.94 -4.50 1.21
N PHE A 147 -0.90 -3.26 1.72
CA PHE A 147 -2.08 -2.39 1.79
C PHE A 147 -2.74 -2.06 0.43
N ALA A 148 -2.04 -2.25 -0.70
CA ALA A 148 -2.63 -2.23 -2.05
C ALA A 148 -2.75 -3.63 -2.67
N SER A 149 -3.22 -4.59 -1.87
CA SER A 149 -3.61 -5.90 -2.33
C SER A 149 -5.13 -6.05 -2.27
N LYS A 150 -5.71 -6.69 -3.27
CA LYS A 150 -7.11 -7.09 -3.27
C LYS A 150 -7.21 -8.54 -3.68
N GLU A 151 -8.01 -9.27 -2.93
CA GLU A 151 -8.34 -10.65 -3.25
C GLU A 151 -9.84 -10.82 -3.26
N GLY A 152 -10.33 -11.73 -4.09
CA GLY A 152 -11.77 -11.91 -4.25
C GLY A 152 -12.11 -12.86 -5.39
N TYR A 153 -13.33 -13.37 -5.36
CA TYR A 153 -13.84 -14.16 -6.47
C TYR A 153 -14.29 -13.26 -7.61
N LEU A 154 -13.83 -13.57 -8.82
CA LEU A 154 -14.35 -12.99 -10.06
C LEU A 154 -14.69 -14.11 -11.02
N THR A 155 -15.72 -13.90 -11.84
CA THR A 155 -16.06 -14.84 -12.91
C THR A 155 -15.51 -14.33 -14.22
N LYS A 156 -14.58 -15.11 -14.80
CA LYS A 156 -13.84 -14.71 -16.01
C LYS A 156 -14.15 -15.56 -17.23
N LEU A 157 -14.13 -14.95 -18.41
CA LEU A 157 -14.31 -15.64 -19.68
C LEU A 157 -13.07 -16.48 -20.04
N GLY A 158 -13.28 -17.73 -20.47
CA GLY A 158 -12.22 -18.61 -20.96
C GLY A 158 -11.59 -18.09 -22.26
N GLY A 159 -10.32 -18.44 -22.48
CA GLY A 159 -9.53 -17.92 -23.60
C GLY A 159 -9.86 -18.65 -24.89
N THR A 160 -9.53 -19.94 -24.91
CA THR A 160 -9.76 -20.87 -26.01
C THR A 160 -11.23 -21.32 -26.06
N ILE A 161 -11.75 -21.78 -24.92
CA ILE A 161 -13.17 -22.15 -24.78
C ILE A 161 -13.86 -20.98 -24.10
N LYS A 162 -14.85 -20.38 -24.76
CA LYS A 162 -15.57 -19.19 -24.28
C LYS A 162 -16.64 -19.55 -23.23
N ASN A 163 -16.22 -20.12 -22.11
CA ASN A 163 -17.07 -20.35 -20.94
C ASN A 163 -16.68 -19.46 -19.76
N TRP A 164 -17.67 -19.14 -18.92
CA TRP A 164 -17.48 -18.35 -17.72
C TRP A 164 -17.02 -19.24 -16.57
N LYS A 165 -15.96 -18.83 -15.87
CA LYS A 165 -15.38 -19.60 -14.75
C LYS A 165 -15.03 -18.69 -13.59
N THR A 166 -15.58 -19.00 -12.42
CA THR A 166 -15.25 -18.32 -11.16
C THR A 166 -13.84 -18.71 -10.71
N ARG A 167 -13.03 -17.72 -10.36
CA ARG A 167 -11.63 -17.90 -9.95
C ARG A 167 -11.34 -16.97 -8.79
N TRP A 168 -10.43 -17.41 -7.92
CA TRP A 168 -9.91 -16.58 -6.85
C TRP A 168 -8.82 -15.69 -7.41
N PHE A 169 -9.07 -14.39 -7.51
CA PHE A 169 -8.09 -13.41 -7.96
C PHE A 169 -7.37 -12.83 -6.75
N VAL A 170 -6.07 -12.58 -6.93
CA VAL A 170 -5.19 -11.99 -5.93
C VAL A 170 -4.32 -10.97 -6.66
N LEU A 171 -4.52 -9.70 -6.33
CA LEU A 171 -3.68 -8.58 -6.75
C LEU A 171 -2.71 -8.29 -5.62
N ILE A 172 -1.40 -8.42 -5.89
CA ILE A 172 -0.33 -8.04 -4.95
C ILE A 172 0.73 -7.28 -5.75
N LYS A 173 1.14 -6.10 -5.26
CA LYS A 173 2.08 -5.21 -5.97
C LYS A 173 1.55 -4.83 -7.37
N ASN A 174 2.22 -5.30 -8.44
CA ASN A 174 1.85 -5.12 -9.84
C ASN A 174 1.43 -6.45 -10.49
N GLU A 175 1.31 -7.53 -9.71
CA GLU A 175 0.95 -8.84 -10.23
C GLU A 175 -0.51 -9.15 -9.91
N LEU A 176 -1.31 -9.42 -10.96
CA LEU A 176 -2.66 -9.97 -10.82
C LEU A 176 -2.62 -11.48 -11.11
N LYS A 177 -2.79 -12.28 -10.06
CA LYS A 177 -2.81 -13.76 -10.13
C LYS A 177 -4.24 -14.26 -10.02
N TYR A 178 -4.53 -15.39 -10.64
CA TYR A 178 -5.78 -16.10 -10.36
C TYR A 178 -5.59 -17.61 -10.20
N TYR A 179 -6.34 -18.16 -9.26
CA TYR A 179 -6.27 -19.54 -8.79
C TYR A 179 -7.59 -20.26 -9.05
N LYS A 180 -7.60 -21.60 -8.98
CA LYS A 180 -8.86 -22.35 -9.13
C LYS A 180 -9.80 -22.02 -7.97
N SER A 181 -9.27 -22.00 -6.75
CA SER A 181 -9.97 -21.71 -5.50
C SER A 181 -9.08 -20.93 -4.51
N LYS A 182 -9.68 -20.32 -3.48
CA LYS A 182 -8.93 -19.70 -2.38
C LYS A 182 -8.10 -20.75 -1.65
N GLY A 183 -6.82 -20.45 -1.38
CA GLY A 183 -5.89 -21.34 -0.66
C GLY A 183 -5.06 -22.27 -1.55
N ASP A 184 -5.29 -22.29 -2.86
CA ASP A 184 -4.40 -23.01 -3.79
C ASP A 184 -3.00 -22.38 -3.80
N LYS A 185 -1.95 -23.21 -3.84
CA LYS A 185 -0.55 -22.75 -3.83
C LYS A 185 -0.11 -22.15 -5.17
N GLU A 186 -0.52 -22.78 -6.27
CA GLU A 186 -0.08 -22.42 -7.61
C GLU A 186 -1.15 -21.64 -8.39
N PRO A 187 -0.80 -20.47 -8.95
CA PRO A 187 -1.73 -19.72 -9.77
C PRO A 187 -1.93 -20.43 -11.12
N ILE A 188 -3.16 -20.37 -11.64
CA ILE A 188 -3.43 -20.80 -13.03
C ILE A 188 -2.74 -19.84 -14.01
N ARG A 189 -2.63 -18.56 -13.64
CA ARG A 189 -1.92 -17.54 -14.40
C ARG A 189 -1.55 -16.37 -13.51
N SER A 190 -0.39 -15.79 -13.81
CA SER A 190 0.06 -14.49 -13.33
C SER A 190 0.02 -13.49 -14.49
N LEU A 191 -0.49 -12.29 -14.23
CA LEU A 191 -0.54 -11.18 -15.18
C LEU A 191 0.30 -10.04 -14.60
N ASP A 192 1.29 -9.58 -15.37
CA ASP A 192 2.08 -8.41 -15.02
C ASP A 192 1.36 -7.14 -15.47
N LEU A 193 0.93 -6.33 -14.51
CA LEU A 193 0.18 -5.10 -14.80
C LEU A 193 1.04 -4.00 -15.42
N GLU A 194 2.37 -4.12 -15.44
CA GLU A 194 3.25 -3.21 -16.19
C GLU A 194 3.03 -3.32 -17.70
N GLU A 195 2.58 -4.48 -18.17
CA GLU A 195 2.20 -4.72 -19.57
C GLU A 195 0.73 -4.41 -19.85
N CYS A 196 -0.06 -4.08 -18.83
CA CYS A 196 -1.49 -3.83 -18.97
C CYS A 196 -1.73 -2.49 -19.68
N HIS A 197 -2.48 -2.53 -20.78
CA HIS A 197 -2.79 -1.34 -21.56
C HIS A 197 -3.99 -0.58 -21.03
N GLU A 198 -4.98 -1.29 -20.50
CA GLU A 198 -6.25 -0.67 -20.10
C GLU A 198 -7.08 -1.57 -19.17
N VAL A 199 -7.80 -0.94 -18.24
CA VAL A 199 -8.90 -1.56 -17.48
C VAL A 199 -10.13 -0.67 -17.55
N ALA A 200 -11.28 -1.24 -17.95
CA ALA A 200 -12.51 -0.48 -18.16
C ALA A 200 -13.77 -1.33 -17.94
N LYS A 201 -14.89 -0.66 -17.60
CA LYS A 201 -16.23 -1.27 -17.60
C LYS A 201 -16.56 -1.81 -18.99
N GLU A 202 -17.32 -2.89 -19.04
CA GLU A 202 -17.66 -3.58 -20.28
C GLU A 202 -19.10 -4.11 -20.23
N ASP A 203 -20.01 -3.46 -20.95
CA ASP A 203 -21.42 -3.83 -20.96
C ASP A 203 -21.81 -4.72 -22.16
N SER A 204 -20.94 -4.82 -23.19
CA SER A 204 -21.29 -5.49 -24.45
C SER A 204 -21.37 -7.03 -24.36
N VAL A 205 -20.84 -7.62 -23.28
CA VAL A 205 -20.73 -9.08 -23.11
C VAL A 205 -21.97 -9.68 -22.42
N GLY A 206 -23.01 -8.88 -22.18
CA GLY A 206 -24.29 -9.34 -21.63
C GLY A 206 -24.20 -9.82 -20.18
N LYS A 207 -23.21 -9.34 -19.42
CA LYS A 207 -23.03 -9.60 -17.99
C LYS A 207 -22.99 -8.28 -17.24
N ALA A 208 -23.86 -8.13 -16.24
CA ALA A 208 -23.79 -7.01 -15.32
C ALA A 208 -22.47 -7.03 -14.55
N ASN A 209 -22.01 -5.86 -14.11
CA ASN A 209 -20.78 -5.71 -13.33
C ASN A 209 -19.53 -6.27 -14.05
N CYS A 210 -19.55 -6.26 -15.38
CA CYS A 210 -18.47 -6.79 -16.20
C CYS A 210 -17.47 -5.68 -16.56
N PHE A 211 -16.21 -6.08 -16.63
CA PHE A 211 -15.09 -5.22 -16.97
C PHE A 211 -14.03 -6.02 -17.72
N ARG A 212 -13.21 -5.30 -18.47
CA ARG A 212 -12.10 -5.85 -19.25
C ARG A 212 -10.75 -5.40 -18.73
N ILE A 213 -9.78 -6.30 -18.84
CA ILE A 213 -8.36 -6.06 -18.59
C ILE A 213 -7.62 -6.39 -19.88
N VAL A 214 -7.01 -5.39 -20.51
CA VAL A 214 -6.35 -5.51 -21.81
C VAL A 214 -4.86 -5.76 -21.62
N MET A 215 -4.45 -7.01 -21.84
CA MET A 215 -3.03 -7.40 -21.86
C MET A 215 -2.54 -7.50 -23.32
N PRO A 216 -1.22 -7.44 -23.58
CA PRO A 216 -0.69 -7.46 -24.96
C PRO A 216 -1.10 -8.69 -25.75
N SER A 217 -1.15 -9.85 -25.09
CA SER A 217 -1.50 -11.12 -25.73
C SER A 217 -2.99 -11.45 -25.67
N ARG A 218 -3.77 -10.75 -24.82
CA ARG A 218 -5.15 -11.15 -24.52
C ARG A 218 -5.94 -10.11 -23.73
N THR A 219 -7.19 -9.90 -24.12
CA THR A 219 -8.20 -9.26 -23.26
C THR A 219 -8.88 -10.28 -22.34
N PHE A 220 -8.91 -9.98 -21.04
CA PHE A 220 -9.64 -10.73 -20.04
C PHE A 220 -10.96 -10.01 -19.74
N TYR A 221 -12.06 -10.74 -19.81
CA TYR A 221 -13.38 -10.26 -19.38
C TYR A 221 -13.72 -10.92 -18.05
N CYS A 222 -14.02 -10.11 -17.04
CA CYS A 222 -14.36 -10.51 -15.69
C CYS A 222 -15.67 -9.84 -15.28
N PHE A 223 -16.48 -10.50 -14.46
CA PHE A 223 -17.58 -9.84 -13.76
C PHE A 223 -17.57 -10.20 -12.27
N ALA A 224 -18.03 -9.26 -11.45
CA ALA A 224 -18.19 -9.42 -10.02
C ALA A 224 -19.66 -9.66 -9.63
N ASN A 225 -19.91 -10.14 -8.42
CA ASN A 225 -21.27 -10.45 -7.97
C ASN A 225 -22.07 -9.18 -7.65
N SER A 226 -21.39 -8.07 -7.36
CA SER A 226 -22.00 -6.76 -7.14
C SER A 226 -21.34 -5.66 -7.98
N SER A 227 -22.07 -4.57 -8.21
CA SER A 227 -21.53 -3.37 -8.86
C SER A 227 -20.39 -2.78 -8.05
N GLN A 228 -20.53 -2.79 -6.72
CA GLN A 228 -19.50 -2.31 -5.80
C GLN A 228 -18.19 -3.10 -5.95
N GLU A 229 -18.25 -4.43 -5.93
CA GLU A 229 -17.06 -5.26 -6.11
C GLU A 229 -16.38 -4.98 -7.46
N ALA A 230 -17.15 -4.86 -8.55
CA ALA A 230 -16.60 -4.54 -9.86
C ALA A 230 -15.92 -3.16 -9.87
N GLU A 231 -16.56 -2.15 -9.28
CA GLU A 231 -16.00 -0.80 -9.19
C GLU A 231 -14.72 -0.76 -8.36
N GLU A 232 -14.66 -1.50 -7.25
CA GLU A 232 -13.45 -1.62 -6.45
C GLU A 232 -12.31 -2.28 -7.23
N TRP A 233 -12.60 -3.37 -7.97
CA TRP A 233 -11.61 -4.02 -8.82
C TRP A 233 -11.11 -3.10 -9.94
N ILE A 234 -12.02 -2.39 -10.63
CA ILE A 234 -11.66 -1.45 -11.69
C ILE A 234 -10.81 -0.31 -11.12
N LYS A 235 -11.27 0.35 -10.05
CA LYS A 235 -10.58 1.49 -9.43
C LYS A 235 -9.19 1.10 -8.98
N MET A 236 -9.04 -0.05 -8.33
CA MET A 236 -7.73 -0.51 -7.86
C MET A 236 -6.78 -0.83 -9.00
N LEU A 237 -7.26 -1.51 -10.05
CA LEU A 237 -6.42 -1.83 -11.21
C LEU A 237 -6.03 -0.55 -11.97
N GLN A 238 -6.97 0.35 -12.24
CA GLN A 238 -6.68 1.63 -12.91
C GLN A 238 -5.67 2.47 -12.13
N TRP A 239 -5.84 2.59 -10.82
CA TRP A 239 -4.87 3.28 -9.96
C TRP A 239 -3.46 2.69 -10.08
N LYS A 240 -3.33 1.37 -10.20
CA LYS A 240 -2.02 0.73 -10.46
C LYS A 240 -1.45 1.16 -11.82
N LEU A 241 -2.23 1.12 -12.89
CA LEU A 241 -1.78 1.55 -14.22
C LEU A 241 -1.29 3.01 -14.22
N GLU A 242 -1.99 3.91 -13.52
CA GLU A 242 -1.63 5.33 -13.41
C GLU A 242 -0.30 5.54 -12.69
N ASN A 243 -0.07 4.84 -11.57
CA ASN A 243 1.17 4.93 -10.80
C ASN A 243 2.36 4.33 -11.55
N LEU A 244 2.14 3.28 -12.35
CA LEU A 244 3.17 2.71 -13.22
C LEU A 244 3.54 3.66 -14.36
N SER A 245 2.56 4.28 -15.00
CA SER A 245 2.81 5.27 -16.06
C SER A 245 3.58 6.49 -15.53
N SER A 246 3.28 6.91 -14.30
CA SER A 246 3.94 8.05 -13.64
C SER A 246 5.39 7.72 -13.27
N SER A 247 5.68 6.45 -12.93
CA SER A 247 7.03 5.97 -12.67
C SER A 247 7.87 5.88 -13.96
N ASN A 248 7.28 5.37 -15.05
CA ASN A 248 7.97 5.25 -16.34
C ASN A 248 8.27 6.60 -17.01
N LYS A 249 7.37 7.59 -16.90
CA LYS A 249 7.62 8.96 -17.39
C LYS A 249 8.74 9.67 -16.65
N ARG A 250 8.96 9.35 -15.37
CA ARG A 250 10.05 9.93 -14.56
C ARG A 250 11.42 9.36 -14.94
N LEU A 251 11.49 8.11 -15.41
CA LEU A 251 12.73 7.50 -15.88
C LEU A 251 13.17 7.99 -17.28
N SER A 252 12.23 8.36 -18.15
CA SER A 252 12.55 8.83 -19.51
C SER A 252 12.97 10.30 -19.59
N THR A 253 12.71 11.10 -18.55
CA THR A 253 13.02 12.55 -18.52
C THR A 253 14.44 12.84 -18.01
N VAL A 254 15.19 11.83 -17.58
CA VAL A 254 16.58 11.96 -17.06
C VAL A 254 17.61 11.60 -18.14
N ARG A 255 17.44 12.09 -19.37
CA ARG A 255 18.44 11.97 -20.45
C ARG A 255 18.81 13.33 -21.01
#